data_AF-A0A101MY49-F1
#
_entry.id   AF-A0A101MY49-F1
#
_cell.length_a   1.000
_cell.length_b   1.000
_cell.length_c   1.000
_cell.angle_alpha   90.00
_cell.angle_beta   90.00
_cell.angle_gamma   90.00
#
_symmetry.space_group_name_H-M   'P 1'
#
loop_
_entity.id
_entity.type
_entity.pdbx_description
1 polymer ?
#
loop_
_entity_poly.entity_id
_entity_poly.type
_entity_poly.pdbx_seq_one_letter_code
_entity_poly.pdbx_strand_id
1 'polypeptide(L)'
;MDHFADRLRAAPQSRLQRGAAAQALGLAREFARRTQVLEEPGTELREMPDAGMFAAADQITVAVHDLALVLTDEGQVEEALELVAEAQQRAGV
;
A
#
# COMPACT_ATOMS: atom_id res chain seq x y z
N MET A 1 -6.43 -0.26 -8.33
CA MET A 1 -5.59 0.47 -7.36
C MET A 1 -5.85 1.96 -7.37
N ASP A 2 -5.96 2.56 -8.54
CA ASP A 2 -6.22 4.01 -8.71
C ASP A 2 -7.44 4.49 -7.90
N HIS A 3 -8.55 3.74 -7.93
CA HIS A 3 -9.74 4.05 -7.12
C HIS A 3 -9.50 4.10 -5.60
N PHE A 4 -8.55 3.34 -5.05
CA PHE A 4 -8.26 3.41 -3.61
C PHE A 4 -7.48 4.68 -3.29
N ALA A 5 -6.41 4.92 -4.03
CA ALA A 5 -5.56 6.09 -3.86
C ALA A 5 -6.36 7.38 -4.10
N ASP A 6 -7.23 7.42 -5.10
CA ASP A 6 -8.07 8.58 -5.39
C ASP A 6 -9.10 8.85 -4.28
N ARG A 7 -9.70 7.80 -3.71
CA ARG A 7 -10.59 7.96 -2.55
C ARG A 7 -9.85 8.47 -1.32
N LEU A 8 -8.60 8.07 -1.11
CA LEU A 8 -7.75 8.61 -0.05
C LEU A 8 -7.40 10.08 -0.30
N ARG A 9 -7.03 10.47 -1.53
CA ARG A 9 -6.74 11.86 -1.91
C ARG A 9 -7.97 12.77 -1.74
N ALA A 10 -9.15 12.26 -2.01
CA ALA A 10 -10.42 12.97 -1.85
C ALA A 10 -10.98 12.92 -0.42
N ALA A 11 -10.39 12.14 0.49
CA ALA A 11 -10.93 11.95 1.83
C ALA A 11 -10.76 13.21 2.70
N PRO A 12 -11.75 13.57 3.54
CA PRO A 12 -11.57 14.61 4.54
C PRO A 12 -10.44 14.27 5.52
N GLN A 13 -9.69 15.28 5.96
CA GLN A 13 -8.59 15.10 6.94
C GLN A 13 -9.03 14.32 8.19
N SER A 14 -10.24 14.58 8.71
CA SER A 14 -10.74 13.88 9.90
C SER A 14 -10.88 12.37 9.68
N ARG A 15 -11.15 11.92 8.45
CA ARG A 15 -11.19 10.49 8.10
C ARG A 15 -9.78 9.91 8.00
N LEU A 16 -8.85 10.65 7.39
CA LEU A 16 -7.43 10.26 7.32
C LEU A 16 -6.85 10.07 8.73
N GLN A 17 -7.11 11.01 9.64
CA GLN A 17 -6.69 10.95 11.04
C GLN A 17 -7.35 9.83 11.85
N ARG A 18 -8.59 9.44 11.50
CA ARG A 18 -9.29 8.31 12.15
C ARG A 18 -8.78 6.93 11.71
N GLY A 19 -7.73 6.87 10.91
CA GLY A 19 -7.01 5.62 10.61
C GLY A 19 -6.89 5.30 9.13
N ALA A 20 -7.59 5.99 8.22
CA ALA A 20 -7.50 5.69 6.79
C ALA A 20 -6.07 5.86 6.24
N ALA A 21 -5.35 6.90 6.70
CA ALA A 21 -3.95 7.09 6.32
C ALA A 21 -3.01 6.02 6.91
N ALA A 22 -3.27 5.56 8.14
CA ALA A 22 -2.47 4.51 8.78
C ALA A 22 -2.67 3.14 8.10
N GLN A 23 -3.92 2.80 7.74
CA GLN A 23 -4.21 1.60 6.95
C GLN A 23 -3.54 1.67 5.57
N ALA A 24 -3.57 2.86 4.96
CA ALA A 24 -2.91 3.09 3.70
C ALA A 24 -1.38 2.88 3.78
N LEU A 25 -0.72 3.52 4.74
CA LEU A 25 0.71 3.35 4.97
C LEU A 25 1.10 1.90 5.30
N GLY A 26 0.26 1.20 6.09
CA GLY A 26 0.47 -0.21 6.41
C GLY A 26 0.49 -1.09 5.15
N LEU A 27 -0.44 -0.87 4.23
CA LEU A 27 -0.46 -1.57 2.94
C LEU A 27 0.76 -1.22 2.08
N ALA A 28 1.14 0.06 2.02
CA ALA A 28 2.32 0.50 1.26
C ALA A 28 3.60 -0.18 1.76
N ARG A 29 3.76 -0.28 3.10
CA ARG A 29 4.88 -0.97 3.73
C ARG A 29 4.89 -2.45 3.41
N GLU A 30 3.73 -3.11 3.43
CA GLU A 30 3.65 -4.53 3.08
C GLU A 30 4.03 -4.78 1.63
N PHE A 31 3.57 -3.94 0.70
CA PHE A 31 3.97 -4.04 -0.71
C PHE A 31 5.46 -3.79 -0.91
N ALA A 32 6.01 -2.73 -0.33
CA ALA A 32 7.45 -2.46 -0.39
C ALA A 32 8.30 -3.60 0.21
N ARG A 33 7.79 -4.25 1.27
CA ARG A 33 8.43 -5.43 1.86
C ARG A 33 8.42 -6.60 0.88
N ARG A 34 7.27 -6.90 0.27
CA ARG A 34 7.12 -7.98 -0.72
C ARG A 34 8.01 -7.74 -1.94
N THR A 35 8.05 -6.51 -2.45
CA THR A 35 8.94 -6.13 -3.55
C THR A 35 10.40 -6.43 -3.22
N GLN A 36 10.89 -5.97 -2.06
CA GLN A 36 12.27 -6.22 -1.63
C GLN A 36 12.59 -7.71 -1.49
N VAL A 37 11.66 -8.51 -0.94
CA VAL A 37 11.85 -9.97 -0.82
C VAL A 37 11.97 -10.66 -2.18
N LEU A 38 11.23 -10.18 -3.19
CA LEU A 38 11.23 -10.75 -4.53
C LEU A 38 12.45 -10.29 -5.35
N GLU A 39 12.85 -9.01 -5.27
CA GLU A 39 13.97 -8.45 -6.03
C GLU A 39 15.34 -8.79 -5.43
N GLU A 40 15.44 -8.73 -4.10
CA GLU A 40 16.71 -8.87 -3.38
C GLU A 40 16.59 -9.90 -2.23
N PRO A 41 16.42 -11.20 -2.53
CA PRO A 41 16.27 -12.22 -1.49
C PRO A 41 17.47 -12.25 -0.53
N GLY A 42 17.18 -12.19 0.77
CA GLY A 42 18.18 -12.29 1.84
C GLY A 42 18.87 -10.98 2.23
N THR A 43 18.48 -9.84 1.66
CA THR A 43 18.96 -8.53 2.11
C THR A 43 18.18 -8.03 3.33
N GLU A 44 18.78 -7.09 4.07
CA GLU A 44 18.09 -6.41 5.16
C GLU A 44 16.98 -5.53 4.62
N LEU A 45 15.75 -5.75 5.11
CA LEU A 45 14.57 -5.05 4.64
C LEU A 45 14.57 -3.60 5.10
N ARG A 46 14.41 -2.68 4.15
CA ARG A 46 14.25 -1.25 4.40
C ARG A 46 12.80 -0.94 4.76
N GLU A 47 12.60 -0.18 5.83
CA GLU A 47 11.28 0.30 6.24
C GLU A 47 10.89 1.55 5.44
N MET A 48 9.71 1.54 4.83
CA MET A 48 9.12 2.75 4.24
C MET A 48 8.71 3.73 5.36
N PRO A 49 9.22 4.97 5.37
CA PRO A 49 8.90 5.94 6.42
C PRO A 49 7.44 6.37 6.37
N ASP A 50 6.91 6.86 7.49
CA ASP A 50 5.66 7.63 7.48
C ASP A 50 5.95 9.03 6.94
N ALA A 51 5.44 9.34 5.74
CA ALA A 51 5.61 10.65 5.11
C ALA A 51 4.46 11.63 5.45
N GLY A 52 3.56 11.24 6.35
CA GLY A 52 2.40 11.99 6.78
C GLY A 52 1.12 11.59 6.06
N MET A 53 -0.02 11.91 6.69
CA MET A 53 -1.33 11.37 6.31
C MET A 53 -1.76 11.67 4.86
N PHE A 54 -1.29 12.77 4.29
CA PHE A 54 -1.63 13.18 2.93
C PHE A 54 -0.75 12.48 1.87
N ALA A 55 0.43 12.02 2.25
CA ALA A 55 1.33 11.28 1.38
C ALA A 55 0.97 9.78 1.29
N ALA A 56 0.14 9.27 2.20
CA ALA A 56 -0.20 7.85 2.27
C ALA A 56 -0.80 7.28 0.96
N ALA A 57 -1.59 8.09 0.23
CA ALA A 57 -2.12 7.69 -1.07
C ALA A 57 -1.03 7.53 -2.13
N ASP A 58 -0.04 8.43 -2.14
CA ASP A 58 1.08 8.38 -3.07
C ASP A 58 2.05 7.25 -2.70
N GLN A 59 2.26 7.00 -1.41
CA GLN A 59 3.07 5.89 -0.92
C GLN A 59 2.49 4.53 -1.35
N ILE A 60 1.17 4.31 -1.24
CA ILE A 60 0.56 3.10 -1.81
C ILE A 60 0.74 3.05 -3.32
N THR A 61 0.51 4.17 -4.02
CA THR A 61 0.56 4.22 -5.48
C THR A 61 1.94 3.79 -5.99
N VAL A 62 3.01 4.30 -5.36
CA VAL A 62 4.39 3.89 -5.66
C VAL A 62 4.61 2.43 -5.30
N ALA A 63 4.26 2.02 -4.07
CA ALA A 63 4.53 0.67 -3.59
C ALA A 63 3.83 -0.41 -4.43
N VAL A 64 2.61 -0.17 -4.92
CA VAL A 64 1.94 -1.14 -5.79
C VAL A 64 2.52 -1.16 -7.19
N HIS A 65 2.99 -0.02 -7.70
CA HIS A 65 3.66 0.01 -8.99
C HIS A 65 4.95 -0.82 -8.94
N ASP A 66 5.75 -0.64 -7.90
CA ASP A 66 6.98 -1.40 -7.67
C ASP A 66 6.67 -2.90 -7.50
N LEU A 67 5.64 -3.25 -6.71
CA LEU A 67 5.22 -4.64 -6.56
C LEU A 67 4.80 -5.26 -7.88
N ALA A 68 3.98 -4.56 -8.67
CA ALA A 68 3.47 -5.07 -9.95
C ALA A 68 4.59 -5.40 -10.96
N LEU A 69 5.76 -4.75 -10.87
CA LEU A 69 6.90 -5.03 -11.73
C LEU A 69 7.59 -6.36 -11.42
N VAL A 70 7.38 -6.91 -10.22
CA VAL A 70 8.15 -8.05 -9.71
C VAL A 70 7.30 -9.29 -9.47
N LEU A 71 5.97 -9.17 -9.56
CA LEU A 71 5.07 -10.33 -9.53
C LEU A 71 5.25 -11.18 -10.79
N THR A 72 5.27 -12.49 -10.62
CA THR A 72 5.57 -13.46 -11.69
C THR A 72 4.43 -14.43 -11.98
N ASP A 73 3.44 -14.55 -11.09
CA ASP A 73 2.29 -15.44 -11.25
C ASP A 73 0.97 -14.83 -10.77
N GLU A 74 -0.14 -15.40 -11.24
CA GLU A 74 -1.50 -14.93 -10.95
C GLU A 74 -1.88 -15.03 -9.46
N GLY A 75 -1.37 -16.04 -8.74
CA GLY A 75 -1.66 -16.21 -7.31
C GLY A 75 -1.11 -15.07 -6.47
N GLN A 76 0.08 -14.56 -6.81
CA GLN A 76 0.64 -13.38 -6.14
C GLN A 76 -0.19 -12.11 -6.38
N VAL A 77 -0.80 -11.99 -7.57
CA VAL A 77 -1.70 -10.89 -7.89
C VAL A 77 -2.98 -11.01 -7.07
N GLU A 78 -3.56 -12.20 -6.97
CA GLU A 78 -4.75 -12.46 -6.15
C GLU A 78 -4.51 -12.09 -4.68
N GLU A 79 -3.41 -12.55 -4.08
CA GLU A 79 -3.03 -12.18 -2.71
C GLU A 79 -2.89 -10.67 -2.52
N ALA A 80 -2.25 -9.99 -3.49
CA ALA A 80 -2.11 -8.54 -3.42
C ALA A 80 -3.48 -7.84 -3.47
N LEU A 81 -4.41 -8.33 -4.30
CA LEU A 81 -5.78 -7.79 -4.38
C LEU A 81 -6.58 -8.03 -3.09
N GLU A 82 -6.40 -9.17 -2.43
CA GLU A 82 -7.02 -9.45 -1.12
C GLU A 82 -6.55 -8.45 -0.07
N LEU A 83 -5.24 -8.18 0.01
CA LEU A 83 -4.69 -7.17 0.92
C LEU A 83 -5.25 -5.77 0.64
N VAL A 84 -5.44 -5.41 -0.63
CA VAL A 84 -6.07 -4.14 -1.01
C VAL A 84 -7.50 -4.08 -0.50
N ALA A 85 -8.28 -5.14 -0.69
CA ALA A 85 -9.67 -5.20 -0.25
C ALA A 85 -9.78 -5.06 1.27
N GLU A 86 -8.94 -5.76 2.03
CA GLU A 86 -8.88 -5.64 3.49
C GLU A 86 -8.53 -4.22 3.93
N ALA A 87 -7.52 -3.61 3.30
CA ALA A 87 -7.09 -2.26 3.63
C ALA A 87 -8.18 -1.22 3.32
N GLN A 88 -8.90 -1.35 2.21
CA GLN A 88 -10.04 -0.49 1.86
C GLN A 88 -11.14 -0.60 2.92
N GLN A 89 -11.50 -1.82 3.31
CA GLN A 89 -12.53 -2.05 4.32
C GLN A 89 -12.15 -1.43 5.66
N ARG A 90 -10.90 -1.60 6.12
CA ARG A 90 -10.40 -1.02 7.37
C ARG A 90 -10.27 0.51 7.30
N ALA A 91 -9.92 1.05 6.14
CA ALA A 91 -9.82 2.50 5.93
C ALA A 91 -11.19 3.19 5.86
N GLY A 92 -12.27 2.45 5.63
CA GLY A 92 -13.63 3.00 5.52
C GLY A 92 -13.78 3.96 4.34
N VAL A 93 -13.09 3.67 3.24
CA VAL A 93 -13.17 4.42 1.97
C VAL A 93 -13.83 3.60 0.89
#